data_AF-X5DAA4-F1
#
_entry.id   AF-X5DAA4-F1
#
_cell.length_a   1.000
_cell.length_b   1.000
_cell.length_c   1.000
_cell.angle_alpha   90.00
_cell.angle_beta   90.00
_cell.angle_gamma   90.00
#
_symmetry.space_group_name_H-M   'P 1'
#
loop_
_entity.id
_entity.type
_entity.pdbx_description
1 polymer ?
#
loop_
_entity_poly.entity_id
_entity_poly.type
_entity_poly.pdbx_seq_one_letter_code
_entity_poly.pdbx_strand_id
1 'polypeptide(L)'
;MSDYNFSRRRFLAGAATVGAAGAMGIGTLSSCSGGGSSASAEYDWMPREYKYPPLLDEVPAGTVLKAGIVGCGGRGTGAALNFLEAGGSTVQVTALADVFKDRLDSCAERIKNETGQEVPAENCFIGFDAYEKVLDSGVDVVILATPPKFRPQQFEAAVKARKHVFMEKPIAVDPVGIRQVLAAAKMADAAGLKVVTGTQRRHQHKYLNVYKQLSNNTIGKLTTAEVYWNGGQLWYRNSKPEWSEMEWMIRDWVNWCWLSGDHIVEQHVHNIDVANWFFGKHPIKALGFGSRQRRPTGDQYDNFAVRYELEDGRQILSTCRQINGCTNAVNEVMHGTKGKAFTAQGGTAKITDLDGNDLFSYEDHATSPYVQEHKDLITCIRQDIPFNEAEETANSVMTAIMGRVSAYTGKEVTWEEMMNSDMKLGPDTFIMGDIGFMESASVPVPGTLEG
;
A
#
# COMPACT_ATOMS: atom_id res chain seq x y z
N MET A 1 17.74 -8.51 -25.72
CA MET A 1 16.44 -7.87 -25.44
C MET A 1 16.07 -8.33 -24.05
N SER A 2 16.29 -7.50 -23.04
CA SER A 2 16.06 -7.88 -21.65
C SER A 2 14.58 -7.79 -21.30
N ASP A 3 14.13 -8.72 -20.47
CA ASP A 3 12.74 -8.96 -20.09
C ASP A 3 12.18 -7.97 -19.05
N TYR A 4 12.88 -6.87 -18.81
CA TYR A 4 12.73 -6.06 -17.60
C TYR A 4 11.76 -4.87 -17.72
N ASN A 5 11.23 -4.63 -18.92
CA ASN A 5 10.31 -3.53 -19.18
C ASN A 5 8.86 -3.99 -19.37
N PHE A 6 7.98 -3.03 -19.11
CA PHE A 6 6.63 -2.92 -19.64
C PHE A 6 6.62 -3.32 -21.13
N SER A 7 5.99 -4.46 -21.47
CA SER A 7 5.89 -4.96 -22.85
C SER A 7 4.49 -5.51 -23.16
N ARG A 8 3.82 -4.83 -24.10
CA ARG A 8 2.49 -5.12 -24.65
C ARG A 8 2.27 -6.58 -25.08
N ARG A 9 3.32 -7.26 -25.55
CA ARG A 9 3.24 -8.63 -26.07
C ARG A 9 2.98 -9.64 -24.96
N ARG A 10 3.47 -9.39 -23.73
CA ARG A 10 3.18 -10.23 -22.55
C ARG A 10 1.80 -9.93 -21.98
N PHE A 11 1.46 -8.64 -21.84
CA PHE A 11 0.12 -8.23 -21.35
C PHE A 11 -1.03 -8.85 -22.16
N LEU A 12 -0.93 -8.84 -23.50
CA LEU A 12 -1.95 -9.44 -24.37
C LEU A 12 -1.84 -10.98 -24.47
N ALA A 13 -0.65 -11.57 -24.32
CA ALA A 13 -0.52 -13.02 -24.33
C ALA A 13 -1.17 -13.68 -23.10
N GLY A 14 -1.17 -13.02 -21.93
CA GLY A 14 -1.91 -13.47 -20.75
C GLY A 14 -3.43 -13.26 -20.87
N ALA A 15 -3.87 -12.17 -21.51
CA ALA A 15 -5.29 -11.83 -21.65
C ALA A 15 -6.02 -12.56 -22.79
N ALA A 16 -5.30 -13.06 -23.80
CA ALA A 16 -5.89 -13.68 -24.99
C ALA A 16 -6.52 -15.07 -24.77
N THR A 17 -6.43 -15.65 -23.56
CA THR A 17 -6.93 -17.02 -23.28
C THR A 17 -8.35 -17.11 -22.72
N VAL A 18 -9.12 -16.01 -22.71
CA VAL A 18 -10.54 -16.02 -22.25
C VAL A 18 -11.54 -15.97 -23.43
N GLY A 19 -11.06 -16.13 -24.67
CA GLY A 19 -11.91 -16.23 -25.85
C GLY A 19 -12.17 -17.67 -26.28
N ALA A 20 -13.42 -18.13 -26.08
CA ALA A 20 -14.09 -19.27 -26.74
C ALA A 20 -13.94 -20.69 -26.15
N ALA A 21 -14.86 -21.06 -25.24
CA ALA A 21 -15.56 -22.36 -25.16
C ALA A 21 -16.59 -22.28 -24.02
N GLY A 22 -17.89 -22.50 -24.16
CA GLY A 22 -18.75 -22.78 -25.30
C GLY A 22 -20.21 -22.58 -24.87
N ALA A 23 -21.05 -22.12 -25.81
CA ALA A 23 -22.49 -22.13 -25.66
C ALA A 23 -23.01 -23.57 -25.87
N MET A 24 -23.88 -24.05 -24.98
CA MET A 24 -25.12 -24.82 -25.29
C MET A 24 -25.71 -25.42 -24.00
N GLY A 25 -26.94 -25.07 -23.67
CA GLY A 25 -27.73 -25.68 -22.60
C GLY A 25 -29.05 -24.95 -22.36
N ILE A 26 -30.08 -25.31 -23.13
CA ILE A 26 -31.43 -24.73 -23.15
C ILE A 26 -32.27 -25.28 -21.99
N GLY A 27 -33.07 -24.40 -21.35
CA GLY A 27 -34.29 -24.73 -20.60
C GLY A 27 -34.41 -23.92 -19.30
N THR A 28 -35.50 -23.22 -18.97
CA THR A 28 -36.84 -23.05 -19.54
C THR A 28 -37.35 -21.68 -19.12
N LEU A 29 -37.97 -20.96 -20.05
CA LEU A 29 -38.66 -19.69 -19.83
C LEU A 29 -39.83 -19.87 -18.85
N SER A 30 -39.98 -18.95 -17.89
CA SER A 30 -41.28 -18.74 -17.24
C SER A 30 -41.51 -17.25 -16.95
N SER A 31 -42.37 -16.66 -17.79
CA SER A 31 -43.42 -15.68 -17.51
C SER A 31 -43.10 -14.43 -16.66
N CYS A 32 -43.05 -13.28 -17.33
CA CYS A 32 -43.29 -11.97 -16.74
C CYS A 32 -44.75 -11.81 -16.31
N SER A 33 -44.98 -11.39 -15.06
CA SER A 33 -46.19 -10.65 -14.68
C SER A 33 -45.75 -9.32 -14.10
N GLY A 34 -46.06 -8.24 -14.83
CA GLY A 34 -45.78 -6.86 -14.42
C GLY A 34 -46.70 -6.40 -13.29
N GLY A 35 -46.17 -5.48 -12.48
CA GLY A 35 -46.92 -4.75 -11.48
C GLY A 35 -45.99 -3.90 -10.62
N GLY A 36 -46.01 -2.58 -10.84
CA GLY A 36 -45.53 -1.58 -9.87
C GLY A 36 -44.02 -1.39 -9.81
N SER A 37 -43.52 -0.38 -10.51
CA SER A 37 -42.26 0.28 -10.18
C SER A 37 -42.37 0.95 -8.80
N SER A 38 -42.11 0.21 -7.73
CA SER A 38 -41.44 0.79 -6.57
C SER A 38 -39.96 0.52 -6.79
N ALA A 39 -39.22 1.55 -7.20
CA ALA A 39 -37.80 1.58 -6.91
C ALA A 39 -37.69 1.46 -5.39
N SER A 40 -37.48 0.23 -4.90
CA SER A 40 -36.92 0.04 -3.58
C SER A 40 -35.60 0.79 -3.66
N ALA A 41 -35.53 1.94 -3.00
CA ALA A 41 -34.28 2.57 -2.69
C ALA A 41 -33.49 1.53 -1.88
N GLU A 42 -32.69 0.71 -2.58
CA GLU A 42 -31.59 -0.02 -1.97
C GLU A 42 -30.62 1.07 -1.50
N TYR A 43 -30.91 1.57 -0.30
CA TYR A 43 -29.93 2.24 0.51
C TYR A 43 -28.81 1.22 0.70
N ASP A 44 -27.68 1.46 0.03
CA ASP A 44 -26.39 0.81 0.30
C ASP A 44 -25.90 1.25 1.69
N TRP A 45 -26.65 0.83 2.70
CA TRP A 45 -26.24 0.79 4.09
C TRP A 45 -25.89 -0.68 4.32
N MET A 46 -24.71 -1.10 3.88
CA MET A 46 -24.11 -2.24 4.56
C MET A 46 -23.59 -1.69 5.89
N PRO A 47 -24.14 -2.09 7.07
CA PRO A 47 -23.52 -1.79 8.34
C PRO A 47 -22.05 -2.20 8.25
N ARG A 48 -21.18 -1.21 8.41
CA ARG A 48 -19.74 -1.43 8.39
C ARG A 48 -19.34 -1.92 9.77
N GLU A 49 -19.16 -3.23 9.92
CA GLU A 49 -18.61 -3.76 11.16
C GLU A 49 -17.25 -3.12 11.41
N TYR A 50 -17.10 -2.46 12.56
CA TYR A 50 -15.83 -1.93 13.01
C TYR A 50 -14.93 -3.09 13.43
N LYS A 51 -14.16 -3.63 12.50
CA LYS A 51 -13.22 -4.75 12.70
C LYS A 51 -11.82 -4.30 13.13
N TYR A 52 -11.68 -3.06 13.60
CA TYR A 52 -10.40 -2.51 14.03
C TYR A 52 -10.13 -2.85 15.49
N PRO A 53 -8.84 -3.00 15.87
CA PRO A 53 -8.45 -3.18 17.25
C PRO A 53 -8.91 -1.99 18.11
N PRO A 54 -9.06 -2.18 19.43
CA PRO A 54 -9.31 -1.06 20.32
C PRO A 54 -8.15 -0.07 20.23
N LEU A 55 -8.46 1.21 20.01
CA LEU A 55 -7.47 2.29 20.04
C LEU A 55 -7.07 2.56 21.50
N LEU A 56 -6.07 1.84 21.98
CA LEU A 56 -5.57 1.98 23.35
C LEU A 56 -4.46 3.03 23.42
N ASP A 57 -4.47 3.83 24.48
CA ASP A 57 -3.38 4.77 24.79
C ASP A 57 -2.10 4.03 25.21
N GLU A 58 -2.25 2.86 25.85
CA GLU A 58 -1.15 1.98 26.24
C GLU A 58 -1.44 0.55 25.82
N VAL A 59 -0.41 -0.18 25.39
CA VAL A 59 -0.55 -1.58 25.02
C VAL A 59 -0.78 -2.46 26.26
N PRO A 60 -1.58 -3.54 26.18
CA PRO A 60 -1.78 -4.47 27.29
C PRO A 60 -0.45 -5.04 27.80
N ALA A 61 -0.31 -5.34 29.10
CA ALA A 61 0.91 -5.97 29.61
C ALA A 61 1.13 -7.37 29.00
N GLY A 62 2.39 -7.81 28.92
CA GLY A 62 2.74 -9.13 28.38
C GLY A 62 4.24 -9.40 28.44
N THR A 63 4.65 -10.58 27.96
CA THR A 63 6.06 -10.89 27.77
C THR A 63 6.70 -9.94 26.77
N VAL A 64 8.02 -9.74 26.89
CA VAL A 64 8.77 -8.88 25.97
C VAL A 64 8.68 -9.45 24.56
N LEU A 65 8.12 -8.67 23.62
CA LEU A 65 8.11 -9.04 22.20
C LEU A 65 9.41 -8.57 21.54
N LYS A 66 10.06 -9.49 20.83
CA LYS A 66 11.30 -9.23 20.10
C LYS A 66 11.00 -8.97 18.64
N ALA A 67 11.40 -7.81 18.14
CA ALA A 67 11.29 -7.44 16.75
C ALA A 67 12.62 -7.60 16.00
N GLY A 68 12.52 -8.01 14.73
CA GLY A 68 13.59 -7.93 13.74
C GLY A 68 13.24 -6.93 12.64
N ILE A 69 14.22 -6.16 12.17
CA ILE A 69 14.02 -5.17 11.10
C ILE A 69 14.63 -5.67 9.81
N VAL A 70 13.87 -5.63 8.71
CA VAL A 70 14.36 -5.90 7.35
C VAL A 70 14.20 -4.63 6.53
N GLY A 71 15.34 -3.99 6.21
CA GLY A 71 15.41 -2.65 5.61
C GLY A 71 15.68 -1.58 6.67
N CYS A 72 16.95 -1.25 6.87
CA CYS A 72 17.45 -0.30 7.87
C CYS A 72 17.53 1.15 7.32
N GLY A 73 16.74 1.47 6.31
CA GLY A 73 16.61 2.82 5.77
C GLY A 73 15.89 3.78 6.73
N GLY A 74 15.63 5.00 6.24
CA GLY A 74 14.97 6.04 7.06
C GLY A 74 13.61 5.62 7.60
N ARG A 75 12.75 5.02 6.76
CA ARG A 75 11.43 4.54 7.19
C ARG A 75 11.51 3.32 8.10
N GLY A 76 12.37 2.33 7.79
CA GLY A 76 12.54 1.15 8.65
C GLY A 76 13.09 1.48 10.04
N THR A 77 14.06 2.39 10.12
CA THR A 77 14.53 2.92 11.41
C THR A 77 13.40 3.67 12.14
N GLY A 78 12.61 4.46 11.42
CA GLY A 78 11.43 5.13 11.99
C GLY A 78 10.40 4.16 12.56
N ALA A 79 10.05 3.10 11.82
CA ALA A 79 9.13 2.06 12.26
C ALA A 79 9.67 1.29 13.48
N ALA A 80 10.97 0.99 13.51
CA ALA A 80 11.61 0.40 14.68
C ALA A 80 11.45 1.29 15.93
N LEU A 81 11.69 2.59 15.80
CA LEU A 81 11.52 3.55 16.90
C LEU A 81 10.05 3.70 17.30
N ASN A 82 9.12 3.72 16.33
CA ASN A 82 7.68 3.77 16.61
C ASN A 82 7.18 2.51 17.32
N PHE A 83 7.71 1.34 16.98
CA PHE A 83 7.45 0.09 17.69
C PHE A 83 7.96 0.14 19.14
N LEU A 84 9.18 0.62 19.35
CA LEU A 84 9.77 0.80 20.69
C LEU A 84 8.99 1.82 21.52
N GLU A 85 8.53 2.92 20.93
CA GLU A 85 7.66 3.90 21.58
C GLU A 85 6.30 3.30 21.95
N ALA A 86 5.68 2.54 21.04
CA ALA A 86 4.37 1.91 21.25
C ALA A 86 4.37 0.90 22.40
N GLY A 87 5.44 0.11 22.53
CA GLY A 87 5.53 -0.95 23.53
C GLY A 87 6.36 -0.61 24.77
N GLY A 88 7.15 0.46 24.75
CA GLY A 88 8.05 0.84 25.84
C GLY A 88 8.99 -0.30 26.24
N SER A 89 9.11 -0.54 27.55
CA SER A 89 9.94 -1.61 28.12
C SER A 89 9.45 -3.03 27.82
N THR A 90 8.25 -3.18 27.23
CA THR A 90 7.63 -4.47 26.95
C THR A 90 7.94 -4.98 25.54
N VAL A 91 8.80 -4.28 24.79
CA VAL A 91 9.24 -4.67 23.45
C VAL A 91 10.71 -4.34 23.24
N GLN A 92 11.37 -5.07 22.34
CA GLN A 92 12.77 -4.88 22.00
C GLN A 92 13.04 -5.07 20.51
N VAL A 93 14.04 -4.39 19.97
CA VAL A 93 14.60 -4.71 18.66
C VAL A 93 15.87 -5.53 18.86
N THR A 94 15.92 -6.73 18.27
CA THR A 94 16.96 -7.73 18.56
C THR A 94 17.72 -8.23 17.34
N ALA A 95 17.27 -7.88 16.13
CA ALA A 95 17.94 -8.23 14.88
C ALA A 95 17.71 -7.18 13.80
N LEU A 96 18.70 -6.99 12.93
CA LEU A 96 18.68 -6.05 11.80
C LEU A 96 19.17 -6.73 10.53
N ALA A 97 18.55 -6.41 9.40
CA ALA A 97 19.00 -6.79 8.06
C ALA A 97 18.91 -5.63 7.07
N ASP A 98 19.97 -5.47 6.28
CA ASP A 98 19.99 -4.57 5.12
C ASP A 98 20.95 -5.12 4.05
N VAL A 99 20.86 -4.64 2.82
CA VAL A 99 21.89 -4.91 1.80
C VAL A 99 23.09 -3.96 1.95
N PHE A 100 22.93 -2.88 2.72
CA PHE A 100 23.92 -1.84 2.91
C PHE A 100 24.35 -1.70 4.38
N LYS A 101 25.65 -1.89 4.62
CA LYS A 101 26.26 -1.76 5.96
C LYS A 101 26.06 -0.36 6.55
N ASP A 102 26.16 0.70 5.74
CA ASP A 102 25.97 2.08 6.20
C ASP A 102 24.54 2.34 6.72
N ARG A 103 23.54 1.66 6.15
CA ARG A 103 22.15 1.76 6.61
C ARG A 103 21.93 0.98 7.89
N LEU A 104 22.44 -0.24 7.95
CA LEU A 104 22.36 -1.08 9.14
C LEU A 104 22.99 -0.39 10.35
N ASP A 105 24.21 0.14 10.20
CA ASP A 105 24.95 0.79 11.29
C ASP A 105 24.21 2.03 11.79
N SER A 106 23.75 2.88 10.86
CA SER A 106 22.99 4.08 11.21
C SER A 106 21.69 3.75 11.95
N CYS A 107 21.02 2.64 11.60
CA CYS A 107 19.83 2.18 12.30
C CYS A 107 20.15 1.73 13.73
N ALA A 108 21.17 0.88 13.91
CA ALA A 108 21.61 0.41 15.22
C ALA A 108 22.03 1.57 16.13
N GLU A 109 22.81 2.52 15.61
CA GLU A 109 23.22 3.72 16.34
C GLU A 109 22.04 4.58 16.78
N ARG A 110 21.05 4.79 15.89
CA ARG A 110 19.86 5.56 16.23
C ARG A 110 19.00 4.88 17.30
N ILE A 111 18.79 3.57 17.19
CA ILE A 111 18.06 2.80 18.22
C ILE A 111 18.76 2.97 19.57
N LYS A 112 20.09 2.78 19.62
CA LYS A 112 20.88 2.96 20.84
C LYS A 112 20.79 4.37 21.41
N ASN A 113 20.97 5.39 20.58
CA ASN A 113 21.01 6.78 21.03
C ASN A 113 19.63 7.29 21.50
N GLU A 114 18.55 6.88 20.83
CA GLU A 114 17.20 7.39 21.11
C GLU A 114 16.48 6.58 22.20
N THR A 115 16.85 5.30 22.41
CA THR A 115 16.10 4.40 23.32
C THR A 115 16.96 3.73 24.39
N GLY A 116 18.29 3.77 24.25
CA GLY A 116 19.22 3.01 25.10
C GLY A 116 19.28 1.51 24.82
N GLN A 117 18.47 0.98 23.88
CA GLN A 117 18.54 -0.43 23.50
C GLN A 117 19.70 -0.69 22.54
N GLU A 118 20.44 -1.78 22.76
CA GLU A 118 21.50 -2.22 21.86
C GLU A 118 21.05 -3.47 21.11
N VAL A 119 21.20 -3.45 19.78
CA VAL A 119 21.02 -4.65 18.97
C VAL A 119 22.32 -5.46 19.00
N PRO A 120 22.29 -6.76 19.34
CA PRO A 120 23.47 -7.62 19.32
C PRO A 120 24.13 -7.64 17.93
N ALA A 121 25.45 -7.47 17.88
CA ALA A 121 26.18 -7.39 16.61
C ALA A 121 26.11 -8.70 15.81
N GLU A 122 26.00 -9.84 16.49
CA GLU A 122 25.78 -11.16 15.90
C GLU A 122 24.41 -11.30 15.20
N ASN A 123 23.45 -10.43 15.52
CA ASN A 123 22.12 -10.40 14.92
C ASN A 123 21.97 -9.27 13.87
N CYS A 124 23.09 -8.78 13.35
CA CYS A 124 23.14 -7.76 12.30
C CYS A 124 23.62 -8.39 10.99
N PHE A 125 22.71 -8.56 10.03
CA PHE A 125 22.94 -9.35 8.82
C PHE A 125 22.98 -8.46 7.57
N ILE A 126 23.93 -8.75 6.66
CA ILE A 126 24.06 -8.06 5.38
C ILE A 126 23.84 -9.03 4.22
N GLY A 127 23.04 -8.62 3.23
CA GLY A 127 22.80 -9.37 2.00
C GLY A 127 21.33 -9.44 1.60
N PHE A 128 21.06 -9.91 0.38
CA PHE A 128 19.68 -10.11 -0.10
C PHE A 128 18.96 -11.26 0.63
N ASP A 129 19.71 -12.22 1.17
CA ASP A 129 19.24 -13.34 2.00
C ASP A 129 19.15 -12.98 3.49
N ALA A 130 19.58 -11.78 3.90
CA ALA A 130 19.70 -11.39 5.31
C ALA A 130 18.36 -11.40 6.06
N TYR A 131 17.23 -11.23 5.35
CA TYR A 131 15.91 -11.31 5.96
C TYR A 131 15.64 -12.71 6.56
N GLU A 132 16.12 -13.79 5.94
CA GLU A 132 15.94 -15.16 6.43
C GLU A 132 16.65 -15.34 7.78
N LYS A 133 17.87 -14.81 7.89
CA LYS A 133 18.65 -14.81 9.13
C LYS A 133 17.96 -14.03 10.26
N VAL A 134 17.27 -12.92 9.94
CA VAL A 134 16.42 -12.21 10.91
C VAL A 134 15.28 -13.09 11.39
N LEU A 135 14.59 -13.80 10.48
CA LEU A 135 13.48 -14.69 10.85
C LEU A 135 13.94 -15.83 11.77
N ASP A 136 15.16 -16.33 11.57
CA ASP A 136 15.77 -17.41 12.36
C ASP A 136 16.39 -16.94 13.68
N SER A 137 16.55 -15.62 13.89
CA SER A 137 17.19 -15.04 15.08
C SER A 137 16.33 -15.02 16.36
N GLY A 138 15.20 -15.73 16.36
CA GLY A 138 14.31 -15.84 17.53
C GLY A 138 13.41 -14.63 17.77
N VAL A 139 13.11 -13.86 16.72
CA VAL A 139 12.14 -12.76 16.77
C VAL A 139 10.69 -13.27 16.80
N ASP A 140 9.80 -12.50 17.41
CA ASP A 140 8.35 -12.72 17.44
C ASP A 140 7.64 -11.93 16.33
N VAL A 141 8.14 -10.71 16.08
CA VAL A 141 7.63 -9.75 15.10
C VAL A 141 8.73 -9.43 14.09
N VAL A 142 8.38 -9.31 12.81
CA VAL A 142 9.28 -8.75 11.79
C VAL A 142 8.69 -7.46 11.20
N ILE A 143 9.53 -6.44 11.08
CA ILE A 143 9.22 -5.14 10.47
C ILE A 143 9.83 -5.11 9.07
N LEU A 144 8.99 -5.13 8.03
CA LEU A 144 9.41 -5.19 6.62
C LEU A 144 9.34 -3.80 5.97
N ALA A 145 10.50 -3.15 5.84
CA ALA A 145 10.64 -1.76 5.40
C ALA A 145 11.62 -1.58 4.20
N THR A 146 11.85 -2.63 3.41
CA THR A 146 12.62 -2.55 2.16
C THR A 146 11.84 -1.85 1.03
N PRO A 147 12.46 -1.56 -0.12
CA PRO A 147 11.70 -1.20 -1.31
C PRO A 147 10.57 -2.22 -1.60
N PRO A 148 9.39 -1.76 -2.05
CA PRO A 148 8.20 -2.59 -2.27
C PRO A 148 8.38 -3.85 -3.09
N LYS A 149 9.29 -3.84 -4.06
CA LYS A 149 9.57 -5.02 -4.87
C LYS A 149 9.91 -6.28 -4.08
N PHE A 150 10.65 -6.13 -2.98
CA PHE A 150 11.18 -7.27 -2.20
C PHE A 150 10.17 -7.80 -1.17
N ARG A 151 9.15 -7.01 -0.84
CA ARG A 151 8.24 -7.27 0.27
C ARG A 151 7.36 -8.52 0.09
N PRO A 152 6.84 -8.88 -1.10
CA PRO A 152 6.04 -10.10 -1.27
C PRO A 152 6.79 -11.36 -0.82
N GLN A 153 8.05 -11.51 -1.24
CA GLN A 153 8.88 -12.66 -0.86
C GLN A 153 9.20 -12.65 0.64
N GLN A 154 9.56 -11.49 1.19
CA GLN A 154 9.87 -11.36 2.62
C GLN A 154 8.65 -11.64 3.50
N PHE A 155 7.46 -11.18 3.09
CA PHE A 155 6.22 -11.44 3.82
C PHE A 155 5.87 -12.92 3.80
N GLU A 156 5.93 -13.56 2.64
CA GLU A 156 5.70 -15.00 2.53
C GLU A 156 6.66 -15.81 3.41
N ALA A 157 7.95 -15.45 3.41
CA ALA A 157 8.96 -16.09 4.26
C ALA A 157 8.66 -15.87 5.75
N ALA A 158 8.26 -14.66 6.16
CA ALA A 158 7.88 -14.36 7.53
C ALA A 158 6.69 -15.19 8.02
N VAL A 159 5.66 -15.33 7.17
CA VAL A 159 4.49 -16.17 7.46
C VAL A 159 4.87 -17.64 7.58
N LYS A 160 5.71 -18.15 6.67
CA LYS A 160 6.24 -19.53 6.74
C LYS A 160 7.06 -19.77 8.01
N ALA A 161 7.83 -18.78 8.44
CA ALA A 161 8.57 -18.78 9.71
C ALA A 161 7.69 -18.51 10.95
N ARG A 162 6.36 -18.40 10.76
CA ARG A 162 5.35 -18.16 11.80
C ARG A 162 5.60 -16.89 12.62
N LYS A 163 5.98 -15.79 11.96
CA LYS A 163 6.23 -14.49 12.60
C LYS A 163 5.03 -13.56 12.44
N HIS A 164 4.74 -12.78 13.47
CA HIS A 164 3.85 -11.62 13.32
C HIS A 164 4.54 -10.56 12.44
N VAL A 165 3.77 -9.79 11.69
CA VAL A 165 4.35 -8.90 10.67
C VAL A 165 3.80 -7.49 10.82
N PHE A 166 4.71 -6.52 10.86
CA PHE A 166 4.44 -5.19 10.36
C PHE A 166 5.11 -5.05 9.00
N MET A 167 4.41 -4.54 8.00
CA MET A 167 5.04 -4.25 6.72
C MET A 167 4.64 -2.89 6.17
N GLU A 168 5.63 -2.11 5.75
CA GLU A 168 5.39 -0.81 5.14
C GLU A 168 4.59 -0.94 3.83
N LYS A 169 3.80 0.09 3.55
CA LYS A 169 3.16 0.24 2.24
C LYS A 169 4.14 0.85 1.23
N PRO A 170 3.93 0.63 -0.08
CA PRO A 170 3.06 -0.36 -0.68
C PRO A 170 3.62 -1.79 -0.56
N ILE A 171 2.76 -2.79 -0.60
CA ILE A 171 3.17 -4.18 -0.30
C ILE A 171 3.68 -4.97 -1.51
N ALA A 172 3.48 -4.45 -2.72
CA ALA A 172 4.02 -4.97 -3.97
C ALA A 172 4.04 -3.83 -5.02
N VAL A 173 4.60 -4.12 -6.19
CA VAL A 173 4.65 -3.18 -7.33
C VAL A 173 3.97 -3.72 -8.60
N ASP A 174 3.58 -4.99 -8.61
CA ASP A 174 3.07 -5.69 -9.78
C ASP A 174 2.01 -6.76 -9.40
N PRO A 175 1.17 -7.20 -10.35
CA PRO A 175 0.12 -8.18 -10.07
C PRO A 175 0.59 -9.53 -9.55
N VAL A 176 1.75 -10.01 -10.02
CA VAL A 176 2.33 -11.27 -9.54
C VAL A 176 2.65 -11.17 -8.05
N GLY A 177 3.30 -10.08 -7.62
CA GLY A 177 3.59 -9.81 -6.22
C GLY A 177 2.33 -9.63 -5.38
N ILE A 178 1.27 -9.00 -5.91
CA ILE A 178 -0.02 -8.89 -5.22
C ILE A 178 -0.63 -10.26 -4.95
N ARG A 179 -0.68 -11.15 -5.94
CA ARG A 179 -1.20 -12.52 -5.74
C ARG A 179 -0.39 -13.31 -4.72
N GLN A 180 0.93 -13.13 -4.71
CA GLN A 180 1.79 -13.73 -3.69
C GLN A 180 1.46 -13.23 -2.29
N VAL A 181 1.24 -11.93 -2.11
CA VAL A 181 0.82 -11.36 -0.82
C VAL A 181 -0.56 -11.85 -0.40
N LEU A 182 -1.53 -11.92 -1.32
CA LEU A 182 -2.87 -12.47 -1.02
C LEU A 182 -2.81 -13.92 -0.55
N ALA A 183 -1.96 -14.75 -1.18
CA ALA A 183 -1.75 -16.13 -0.74
C ALA A 183 -1.10 -16.18 0.66
N ALA A 184 -0.08 -15.35 0.90
CA ALA A 184 0.58 -15.24 2.20
C ALA A 184 -0.34 -14.71 3.31
N ALA A 185 -1.25 -13.79 2.99
CA ALA A 185 -2.26 -13.27 3.91
C ALA A 185 -3.19 -14.40 4.40
N LYS A 186 -3.69 -15.24 3.50
CA LYS A 186 -4.51 -16.40 3.87
C LYS A 186 -3.75 -17.42 4.72
N MET A 187 -2.46 -17.64 4.43
CA MET A 187 -1.60 -18.47 5.27
C MET A 187 -1.40 -17.87 6.66
N ALA A 188 -1.29 -16.54 6.77
CA ALA A 188 -1.15 -15.85 8.05
C ALA A 188 -2.41 -16.01 8.92
N ASP A 189 -3.60 -15.85 8.34
CA ASP A 189 -4.88 -16.07 9.04
C ASP A 189 -5.00 -17.51 9.53
N ALA A 190 -4.71 -18.49 8.67
CA ALA A 190 -4.75 -19.90 9.02
C ALA A 190 -3.75 -20.27 10.13
N ALA A 191 -2.63 -19.53 10.22
CA ALA A 191 -1.61 -19.72 11.24
C ALA A 191 -1.88 -18.92 12.53
N GLY A 192 -2.94 -18.09 12.57
CA GLY A 192 -3.27 -17.20 13.69
C GLY A 192 -2.32 -16.01 13.85
N LEU A 193 -1.53 -15.70 12.82
CA LEU A 193 -0.57 -14.60 12.82
C LEU A 193 -1.30 -13.25 12.70
N LYS A 194 -0.66 -12.23 13.25
CA LYS A 194 -1.19 -10.86 13.24
C LYS A 194 -0.37 -10.04 12.28
N VAL A 195 -1.04 -9.32 11.39
CA VAL A 195 -0.41 -8.59 10.30
C VAL A 195 -0.97 -7.18 10.23
N VAL A 196 -0.11 -6.20 10.46
CA VAL A 196 -0.42 -4.77 10.28
C VAL A 196 0.37 -4.24 9.10
N THR A 197 -0.25 -3.37 8.32
CA THR A 197 0.42 -2.72 7.20
C THR A 197 0.56 -1.22 7.45
N GLY A 198 1.55 -0.57 6.84
CA GLY A 198 1.82 0.88 6.97
C GLY A 198 0.74 1.81 6.38
N THR A 199 -0.51 1.35 6.29
CA THR A 199 -1.71 2.14 5.98
C THR A 199 -2.12 2.99 7.18
N GLN A 200 -1.20 3.82 7.69
CA GLN A 200 -1.31 4.57 8.95
C GLN A 200 -2.62 5.37 9.12
N ARG A 201 -3.30 5.76 8.03
CA ARG A 201 -4.61 6.43 8.08
C ARG A 201 -5.72 5.54 8.67
N ARG A 202 -5.62 4.22 8.55
CA ARG A 202 -6.51 3.25 9.21
C ARG A 202 -6.33 3.21 10.73
N HIS A 203 -5.19 3.68 11.23
CA HIS A 203 -4.87 3.78 12.66
C HIS A 203 -4.95 5.22 13.18
N GLN A 204 -5.40 6.15 12.34
CA GLN A 204 -5.47 7.56 12.69
C GLN A 204 -6.87 7.91 13.22
N HIS A 205 -6.93 8.40 14.46
CA HIS A 205 -8.17 8.67 15.17
C HIS A 205 -9.16 9.51 14.35
N LYS A 206 -8.72 10.57 13.68
CA LYS A 206 -9.61 11.41 12.89
C LYS A 206 -10.25 10.68 11.71
N TYR A 207 -9.51 9.81 11.03
CA TYR A 207 -10.05 9.02 9.92
C TYR A 207 -11.05 7.99 10.42
N LEU A 208 -10.75 7.33 11.54
CA LEU A 208 -11.67 6.38 12.17
C LEU A 208 -12.96 7.07 12.66
N ASN A 209 -12.87 8.30 13.16
CA ASN A 209 -14.06 9.07 13.54
C ASN A 209 -14.88 9.50 12.32
N VAL A 210 -14.25 9.96 11.24
CA VAL A 210 -14.97 10.20 9.97
C VAL A 210 -15.63 8.91 9.49
N TYR A 211 -14.93 7.78 9.49
CA TYR A 211 -15.47 6.49 9.10
C TYR A 211 -16.70 6.09 9.92
N LYS A 212 -16.68 6.32 11.25
CA LYS A 212 -17.85 6.13 12.14
C LYS A 212 -19.02 7.03 11.74
N GLN A 213 -18.78 8.31 11.43
CA GLN A 213 -19.82 9.22 10.96
C GLN A 213 -20.41 8.80 9.61
N LEU A 214 -19.58 8.34 8.68
CA LEU A 214 -20.06 7.78 7.41
C LEU A 214 -20.94 6.53 7.64
N SER A 215 -20.54 5.68 8.59
CA SER A 215 -21.31 4.50 9.00
C SER A 215 -22.65 4.87 9.65
N ASN A 216 -22.73 6.05 10.28
CA ASN A 216 -23.95 6.62 10.85
C ASN A 216 -24.82 7.38 9.83
N ASN A 217 -24.52 7.27 8.52
CA ASN A 217 -25.27 7.91 7.44
C ASN A 217 -25.28 9.46 7.50
N THR A 218 -24.27 10.07 8.15
CA THR A 218 -24.20 11.54 8.35
C THR A 218 -24.22 12.31 7.03
N ILE A 219 -23.61 11.78 5.96
CA ILE A 219 -23.64 12.40 4.62
C ILE A 219 -24.51 11.68 3.59
N GLY A 220 -25.36 10.74 4.01
CA GLY A 220 -26.17 9.96 3.06
C GLY A 220 -25.38 8.90 2.31
N LYS A 221 -25.89 8.48 1.14
CA LYS A 221 -25.22 7.52 0.28
C LYS A 221 -23.98 8.16 -0.33
N LEU A 222 -22.81 7.54 -0.16
CA LEU A 222 -21.58 7.94 -0.86
C LEU A 222 -21.76 7.80 -2.38
N THR A 223 -21.47 8.85 -3.13
CA THR A 223 -21.61 8.90 -4.59
C THR A 223 -20.26 8.91 -5.30
N THR A 224 -19.32 9.71 -4.79
CA THR A 224 -18.01 9.94 -5.41
C THR A 224 -16.96 10.19 -4.32
N ALA A 225 -15.71 9.75 -4.54
CA ALA A 225 -14.56 10.23 -3.77
C ALA A 225 -13.58 10.98 -4.66
N GLU A 226 -12.98 12.02 -4.12
CA GLU A 226 -11.82 12.68 -4.69
C GLU A 226 -10.61 12.43 -3.80
N VAL A 227 -9.49 12.01 -4.39
CA VAL A 227 -8.28 11.66 -3.65
C VAL A 227 -7.06 12.34 -4.26
N TYR A 228 -6.26 12.97 -3.40
CA TYR A 228 -5.18 13.86 -3.81
C TYR A 228 -3.85 13.49 -3.13
N TRP A 229 -2.80 13.33 -3.94
CA TRP A 229 -1.40 13.39 -3.48
C TRP A 229 -0.59 14.29 -4.41
N ASN A 230 -0.87 15.57 -4.35
CA ASN A 230 -0.21 16.62 -5.12
C ASN A 230 0.83 17.29 -4.24
N GLY A 231 2.10 17.01 -4.51
CA GLY A 231 3.25 17.51 -3.77
C GLY A 231 4.34 18.08 -4.66
N GLY A 232 5.44 18.46 -4.01
CA GLY A 232 6.70 18.77 -4.67
C GLY A 232 7.44 17.50 -5.12
N GLN A 233 8.55 17.71 -5.83
CA GLN A 233 9.45 16.63 -6.23
C GLN A 233 10.01 15.91 -4.99
N LEU A 234 10.03 14.58 -5.03
CA LEU A 234 10.67 13.77 -4.01
C LEU A 234 12.20 13.74 -4.21
N TRP A 235 12.93 13.30 -3.19
CA TRP A 235 14.38 13.17 -3.25
C TRP A 235 14.83 12.21 -4.36
N TYR A 236 16.06 12.42 -4.83
CA TYR A 236 16.74 11.52 -5.76
C TYR A 236 18.23 11.44 -5.40
N ARG A 237 18.91 10.42 -5.93
CA ARG A 237 20.36 10.26 -5.80
C ARG A 237 20.98 10.09 -7.17
N ASN A 238 21.97 10.92 -7.46
CA ASN A 238 22.85 10.68 -8.61
C ASN A 238 23.70 9.43 -8.36
N SER A 239 23.97 8.69 -9.43
CA SER A 239 24.92 7.59 -9.39
C SER A 239 26.31 8.10 -9.01
N LYS A 240 27.11 7.23 -8.37
CA LYS A 240 28.50 7.49 -8.06
C LYS A 240 29.39 6.42 -8.71
N PRO A 241 30.64 6.75 -9.08
CA PRO A 241 31.53 5.79 -9.76
C PRO A 241 31.76 4.49 -9.00
N GLU A 242 31.69 4.51 -7.67
CA GLU A 242 31.88 3.34 -6.82
C GLU A 242 30.64 2.44 -6.67
N TRP A 243 29.45 2.92 -7.08
CA TRP A 243 28.21 2.15 -6.96
C TRP A 243 28.01 1.30 -8.21
N SER A 244 27.73 0.01 -7.99
CA SER A 244 27.16 -0.84 -9.04
C SER A 244 25.78 -0.34 -9.47
N GLU A 245 25.28 -0.82 -10.61
CA GLU A 245 23.93 -0.52 -11.07
C GLU A 245 22.88 -0.83 -9.99
N MET A 246 22.86 -2.06 -9.46
CA MET A 246 21.92 -2.46 -8.40
C MET A 246 22.04 -1.57 -7.17
N GLU A 247 23.26 -1.25 -6.74
CA GLU A 247 23.47 -0.40 -5.56
C GLU A 247 22.85 0.99 -5.77
N TRP A 248 23.15 1.63 -6.90
CA TRP A 248 22.58 2.94 -7.20
C TRP A 248 21.06 2.89 -7.25
N MET A 249 20.49 1.88 -7.93
CA MET A 249 19.04 1.74 -8.04
C MET A 249 18.36 1.57 -6.69
N ILE A 250 18.89 0.73 -5.79
CA ILE A 250 18.32 0.58 -4.44
C ILE A 250 18.52 1.86 -3.62
N ARG A 251 19.66 2.56 -3.76
CA ARG A 251 19.87 3.84 -3.08
C ARG A 251 18.93 4.94 -3.59
N ASP A 252 18.52 4.88 -4.85
CA ASP A 252 17.57 5.78 -5.52
C ASP A 252 16.17 5.15 -5.72
N TRP A 253 15.81 4.15 -4.92
CA TRP A 253 14.72 3.20 -5.21
C TRP A 253 13.36 3.82 -5.54
N VAL A 254 13.04 4.98 -4.97
CA VAL A 254 11.75 5.66 -5.18
C VAL A 254 11.53 6.04 -6.63
N ASN A 255 12.62 6.29 -7.39
CA ASN A 255 12.56 6.77 -8.77
C ASN A 255 12.50 5.63 -9.81
N TRP A 256 12.65 4.36 -9.41
CA TRP A 256 12.62 3.21 -10.32
C TRP A 256 11.31 2.44 -10.19
N CYS A 257 10.55 2.33 -11.29
CA CYS A 257 9.22 1.75 -11.32
C CYS A 257 9.23 0.29 -10.84
N TRP A 258 10.26 -0.48 -11.18
CA TRP A 258 10.36 -1.86 -10.69
C TRP A 258 10.63 -1.98 -9.19
N LEU A 259 11.15 -0.95 -8.53
CA LEU A 259 11.42 -0.94 -7.08
C LEU A 259 10.25 -0.37 -6.28
N SER A 260 9.69 0.78 -6.71
CA SER A 260 8.67 1.52 -5.96
C SER A 260 7.26 1.42 -6.54
N GLY A 261 7.13 1.04 -7.81
CA GLY A 261 5.87 1.02 -8.53
C GLY A 261 5.42 2.37 -9.09
N ASP A 262 6.28 3.42 -9.06
CA ASP A 262 5.93 4.83 -9.29
C ASP A 262 5.15 5.46 -8.11
N HIS A 263 5.18 6.79 -7.99
CA HIS A 263 4.60 7.55 -6.89
C HIS A 263 3.08 7.34 -6.72
N ILE A 264 2.36 6.92 -7.77
CA ILE A 264 0.96 6.50 -7.63
C ILE A 264 0.82 5.26 -6.73
N VAL A 265 1.76 4.32 -6.84
CA VAL A 265 1.81 3.11 -6.01
C VAL A 265 2.55 3.37 -4.69
N GLU A 266 3.62 4.16 -4.71
CA GLU A 266 4.46 4.39 -3.52
C GLU A 266 3.83 5.36 -2.51
N GLN A 267 3.36 6.53 -2.95
CA GLN A 267 2.82 7.55 -2.06
C GLN A 267 1.31 7.64 -2.10
N HIS A 268 0.75 7.80 -3.31
CA HIS A 268 -0.68 8.07 -3.50
C HIS A 268 -1.59 6.92 -3.08
N VAL A 269 -1.03 5.70 -2.97
CA VAL A 269 -1.73 4.55 -2.42
C VAL A 269 -2.38 4.84 -1.06
N HIS A 270 -1.83 5.75 -0.25
CA HIS A 270 -2.48 6.15 1.01
C HIS A 270 -3.90 6.69 0.78
N ASN A 271 -4.10 7.54 -0.22
CA ASN A 271 -5.42 8.14 -0.46
C ASN A 271 -6.33 7.18 -1.23
N ILE A 272 -5.75 6.39 -2.15
CA ILE A 272 -6.48 5.33 -2.85
C ILE A 272 -7.01 4.31 -1.83
N ASP A 273 -6.19 3.94 -0.84
CA ASP A 273 -6.60 3.07 0.26
C ASP A 273 -7.76 3.66 1.07
N VAL A 274 -7.70 4.94 1.43
CA VAL A 274 -8.81 5.61 2.12
C VAL A 274 -10.10 5.57 1.30
N ALA A 275 -10.04 5.80 -0.03
CA ALA A 275 -11.21 5.68 -0.88
C ALA A 275 -11.77 4.25 -0.92
N ASN A 276 -10.91 3.24 -1.14
CA ASN A 276 -11.34 1.84 -1.14
C ASN A 276 -11.96 1.46 0.22
N TRP A 277 -11.30 1.84 1.30
CA TRP A 277 -11.76 1.63 2.67
C TRP A 277 -13.12 2.30 2.92
N PHE A 278 -13.25 3.57 2.53
CA PHE A 278 -14.47 4.33 2.75
C PHE A 278 -15.59 3.94 1.80
N PHE A 279 -15.33 3.31 0.66
CA PHE A 279 -16.37 2.64 -0.12
C PHE A 279 -16.66 1.23 0.38
N GLY A 280 -15.73 0.60 1.09
CA GLY A 280 -15.81 -0.79 1.54
C GLY A 280 -15.56 -1.79 0.39
N LYS A 281 -14.97 -1.34 -0.72
CA LYS A 281 -14.70 -2.15 -1.91
C LYS A 281 -13.66 -1.47 -2.80
N HIS A 282 -12.98 -2.28 -3.60
CA HIS A 282 -12.10 -1.80 -4.66
C HIS A 282 -12.88 -1.54 -5.96
N PRO A 283 -12.35 -0.69 -6.87
CA PRO A 283 -12.93 -0.50 -8.20
C PRO A 283 -12.73 -1.72 -9.11
N ILE A 284 -13.57 -1.82 -10.15
CA ILE A 284 -13.53 -2.87 -11.17
C ILE A 284 -12.77 -2.47 -12.43
N LYS A 285 -12.57 -1.16 -12.67
CA LYS A 285 -11.79 -0.65 -13.81
C LYS A 285 -11.20 0.73 -13.54
N ALA A 286 -10.14 1.05 -14.28
CA ALA A 286 -9.39 2.31 -14.22
C ALA A 286 -9.18 2.89 -15.62
N LEU A 287 -9.39 4.19 -15.76
CA LEU A 287 -8.97 4.99 -16.92
C LEU A 287 -8.04 6.10 -16.44
N GLY A 288 -6.76 6.01 -16.82
CA GLY A 288 -5.68 6.86 -16.35
C GLY A 288 -4.99 7.65 -17.44
N PHE A 289 -4.46 8.79 -17.05
CA PHE A 289 -3.60 9.66 -17.83
C PHE A 289 -2.40 10.04 -16.96
N GLY A 290 -1.26 10.30 -17.59
CA GLY A 290 -0.08 10.74 -16.88
C GLY A 290 1.02 11.19 -17.82
N SER A 291 2.08 11.76 -17.26
CA SER A 291 3.22 12.20 -18.05
C SER A 291 4.47 12.33 -17.22
N ARG A 292 5.60 12.24 -17.92
CA ARG A 292 6.91 12.64 -17.43
C ARG A 292 7.28 13.99 -18.03
N GLN A 293 7.78 14.87 -17.17
CA GLN A 293 8.11 16.25 -17.47
C GLN A 293 9.50 16.63 -16.94
N ARG A 294 9.83 16.36 -15.66
CA ARG A 294 10.97 17.04 -14.99
C ARG A 294 11.83 16.24 -14.01
N ARG A 295 11.46 15.05 -13.53
CA ARG A 295 12.38 14.26 -12.69
C ARG A 295 13.79 14.04 -13.33
N PRO A 296 14.85 13.98 -12.52
CA PRO A 296 16.23 13.85 -13.02
C PRO A 296 16.66 12.40 -13.26
N THR A 297 16.12 11.45 -12.51
CA THR A 297 16.45 10.02 -12.59
C THR A 297 15.18 9.19 -12.76
N GLY A 298 15.35 7.89 -12.98
CA GLY A 298 14.24 6.96 -13.02
C GLY A 298 13.47 6.89 -14.34
N ASP A 299 12.53 5.96 -14.38
CA ASP A 299 11.70 5.56 -15.53
C ASP A 299 10.20 5.85 -15.30
N GLN A 300 9.90 6.75 -14.36
CA GLN A 300 8.56 7.01 -13.84
C GLN A 300 7.91 8.28 -14.41
N TYR A 301 6.63 8.52 -14.12
CA TYR A 301 5.91 9.77 -14.40
C TYR A 301 6.02 10.78 -13.25
N ASP A 302 5.80 12.07 -13.58
CA ASP A 302 5.69 13.14 -12.59
C ASP A 302 4.26 13.32 -12.06
N ASN A 303 3.25 12.84 -12.80
CA ASN A 303 1.84 12.99 -12.43
C ASN A 303 0.95 11.89 -13.00
N PHE A 304 -0.17 11.66 -12.32
CA PHE A 304 -1.28 10.83 -12.77
C PHE A 304 -2.62 11.49 -12.49
N ALA A 305 -3.58 11.27 -13.38
CA ALA A 305 -5.00 11.53 -13.19
C ALA A 305 -5.77 10.28 -13.60
N VAL A 306 -6.51 9.67 -12.67
CA VAL A 306 -7.18 8.39 -12.87
C VAL A 306 -8.62 8.48 -12.41
N ARG A 307 -9.54 8.02 -13.25
CA ARG A 307 -10.91 7.72 -12.86
C ARG A 307 -11.01 6.22 -12.63
N TYR A 308 -11.40 5.83 -11.41
CA TYR A 308 -11.79 4.46 -11.11
C TYR A 308 -13.31 4.35 -11.05
N GLU A 309 -13.85 3.20 -11.47
CA GLU A 309 -15.28 2.89 -11.42
C GLU A 309 -15.50 1.65 -10.55
N LEU A 310 -16.45 1.76 -9.61
CA LEU A 310 -16.93 0.66 -8.79
C LEU A 310 -18.05 -0.08 -9.52
N GLU A 311 -18.33 -1.33 -9.14
CA GLU A 311 -19.34 -2.19 -9.78
C GLU A 311 -20.74 -1.55 -9.87
N ASP A 312 -21.09 -0.70 -8.91
CA ASP A 312 -22.38 -0.01 -8.86
C ASP A 312 -22.37 1.38 -9.54
N GLY A 313 -21.37 1.66 -10.36
CA GLY A 313 -21.24 2.88 -11.15
C GLY A 313 -20.72 4.10 -10.39
N ARG A 314 -20.45 3.98 -9.08
CA ARG A 314 -19.78 5.04 -8.30
C ARG A 314 -18.34 5.22 -8.76
N GLN A 315 -17.76 6.38 -8.48
CA GLN A 315 -16.46 6.74 -9.02
C GLN A 315 -15.50 7.27 -7.95
N ILE A 316 -14.21 7.00 -8.17
CA ILE A 316 -13.10 7.62 -7.45
C ILE A 316 -12.30 8.45 -8.46
N LEU A 317 -12.19 9.75 -8.21
CA LEU A 317 -11.37 10.67 -8.98
C LEU A 317 -10.04 10.85 -8.25
N SER A 318 -8.96 10.41 -8.88
CA SER A 318 -7.65 10.30 -8.27
C SER A 318 -6.64 11.16 -9.00
N THR A 319 -5.95 12.06 -8.29
CA THR A 319 -4.83 12.82 -8.87
C THR A 319 -3.62 12.83 -7.96
N CYS A 320 -2.44 12.69 -8.55
CA CYS A 320 -1.18 12.84 -7.83
C CYS A 320 -0.11 13.49 -8.71
N ARG A 321 0.83 14.16 -8.07
CA ARG A 321 1.90 14.94 -8.73
C ARG A 321 3.11 15.09 -7.80
N GLN A 322 4.30 15.06 -8.38
CA GLN A 322 5.56 15.42 -7.73
C GLN A 322 6.32 16.49 -8.52
N ILE A 323 5.84 17.74 -8.48
CA ILE A 323 6.46 18.87 -9.22
C ILE A 323 6.55 20.09 -8.30
N ASN A 324 7.75 20.66 -8.21
CA ASN A 324 8.03 21.85 -7.40
C ASN A 324 7.31 23.09 -7.92
N GLY A 325 6.94 24.01 -7.01
CA GLY A 325 6.35 25.30 -7.36
C GLY A 325 4.87 25.25 -7.75
N CYS A 326 4.20 24.12 -7.55
CA CYS A 326 2.76 23.96 -7.78
C CYS A 326 1.96 23.97 -6.48
N THR A 327 0.65 24.25 -6.57
CA THR A 327 -0.28 24.11 -5.44
C THR A 327 -0.32 22.65 -4.97
N ASN A 328 -0.12 22.44 -3.66
CA ASN A 328 -0.13 21.12 -3.05
C ASN A 328 -1.51 20.79 -2.46
N ALA A 329 -1.84 19.50 -2.45
CA ALA A 329 -3.03 18.95 -1.84
C ALA A 329 -2.78 17.49 -1.49
N VAL A 330 -2.87 17.14 -0.20
CA VAL A 330 -2.84 15.75 0.26
C VAL A 330 -4.02 15.52 1.18
N ASN A 331 -5.12 15.04 0.61
CA ASN A 331 -6.40 14.92 1.30
C ASN A 331 -7.36 14.06 0.50
N GLU A 332 -8.50 13.74 1.11
CA GLU A 332 -9.63 13.11 0.46
C GLU A 332 -10.91 13.90 0.72
N VAL A 333 -11.82 13.84 -0.25
CA VAL A 333 -13.17 14.39 -0.14
C VAL A 333 -14.16 13.32 -0.54
N MET A 334 -15.08 13.04 0.35
CA MET A 334 -16.12 12.03 0.17
C MET A 334 -17.44 12.75 -0.01
N HIS A 335 -18.06 12.56 -1.17
CA HIS A 335 -19.35 13.18 -1.49
C HIS A 335 -20.46 12.19 -1.21
N GLY A 336 -21.49 12.65 -0.51
CA GLY A 336 -22.70 11.89 -0.29
C GLY A 336 -23.96 12.69 -0.61
N THR A 337 -25.09 12.01 -0.64
CA THR A 337 -26.39 12.62 -1.00
C THR A 337 -26.90 13.67 -0.02
N LYS A 338 -26.30 13.79 1.17
CA LYS A 338 -26.68 14.76 2.22
C LYS A 338 -25.55 15.69 2.64
N GLY A 339 -24.34 15.51 2.14
CA GLY A 339 -23.19 16.28 2.62
C GLY A 339 -21.85 15.81 2.07
N LYS A 340 -20.78 16.33 2.65
CA LYS A 340 -19.39 16.03 2.27
C LYS A 340 -18.54 15.76 3.51
N ALA A 341 -17.63 14.80 3.43
CA ALA A 341 -16.61 14.59 4.45
C ALA A 341 -15.22 14.91 3.88
N PHE A 342 -14.42 15.62 4.66
CA PHE A 342 -13.09 16.10 4.33
C PHE A 342 -12.08 15.49 5.30
N THR A 343 -11.10 14.78 4.78
CA THR A 343 -9.99 14.22 5.55
C THR A 343 -8.73 15.01 5.19
N ALA A 344 -8.43 16.06 5.97
CA ALA A 344 -7.23 16.85 5.76
C ALA A 344 -6.00 16.13 6.32
N GLN A 345 -4.94 15.92 5.53
CA GLN A 345 -3.65 15.51 6.08
C GLN A 345 -3.09 16.64 6.97
N GLY A 346 -2.70 16.31 8.21
CA GLY A 346 -2.12 17.28 9.16
C GLY A 346 -3.07 18.35 9.73
N GLY A 347 -4.36 18.34 9.35
CA GLY A 347 -5.37 19.28 9.86
C GLY A 347 -6.61 18.59 10.41
N THR A 348 -7.63 19.39 10.70
CA THR A 348 -8.94 18.99 11.23
C THR A 348 -9.76 18.24 10.18
N ALA A 349 -10.29 17.08 10.54
CA ALA A 349 -11.28 16.38 9.73
C ALA A 349 -12.65 17.03 9.92
N LYS A 350 -13.42 17.17 8.85
CA LYS A 350 -14.67 17.94 8.86
C LYS A 350 -15.76 17.27 8.05
N ILE A 351 -17.02 17.40 8.46
CA ILE A 351 -18.20 17.03 7.69
C ILE A 351 -19.12 18.23 7.57
N THR A 352 -19.64 18.47 6.38
CA THR A 352 -20.65 19.48 6.13
C THR A 352 -21.92 18.88 5.53
N ASP A 353 -23.04 19.56 5.68
CA ASP A 353 -24.21 19.32 4.83
C ASP A 353 -23.99 19.87 3.40
N LEU A 354 -25.03 19.85 2.57
CA LEU A 354 -24.99 20.38 1.20
C LEU A 354 -24.93 21.90 1.13
N ASP A 355 -25.42 22.61 2.14
CA ASP A 355 -25.41 24.07 2.24
C ASP A 355 -24.08 24.60 2.79
N GLY A 356 -23.21 23.70 3.28
CA GLY A 356 -21.89 24.02 3.80
C GLY A 356 -21.86 24.23 5.32
N ASN A 357 -22.94 23.91 6.03
CA ASN A 357 -22.96 23.99 7.50
C ASN A 357 -22.20 22.81 8.10
N ASP A 358 -21.46 23.08 9.17
CA ASP A 358 -20.64 22.09 9.86
C ASP A 358 -21.53 21.11 10.64
N LEU A 359 -21.39 19.81 10.33
CA LEU A 359 -22.08 18.73 11.03
C LEU A 359 -21.17 18.00 12.01
N PHE A 360 -19.87 17.97 11.72
CA PHE A 360 -18.86 17.28 12.53
C PHE A 360 -17.49 17.89 12.29
N SER A 361 -16.67 17.92 13.34
CA SER A 361 -15.27 18.34 13.29
C SER A 361 -14.47 17.53 14.30
N TYR A 362 -13.24 17.14 13.93
CA TYR A 362 -12.35 16.39 14.81
C TYR A 362 -10.89 16.75 14.55
N GLU A 363 -10.22 17.24 15.58
CA GLU A 363 -8.78 17.48 15.59
C GLU A 363 -8.02 16.18 15.83
N ASP A 364 -6.78 16.11 15.37
CA ASP A 364 -6.02 14.86 15.48
C ASP A 364 -5.71 14.50 16.94
N HIS A 365 -5.53 13.21 17.19
CA HIS A 365 -5.11 12.72 18.50
C HIS A 365 -3.62 12.98 18.72
N ALA A 366 -3.21 13.10 20.00
CA ALA A 366 -1.80 13.32 20.35
C ALA A 366 -0.90 12.13 19.97
N THR A 367 -1.43 10.90 20.01
CA THR A 367 -0.69 9.71 19.55
C THR A 367 -0.56 9.75 18.03
N SER A 368 0.68 9.73 17.55
CA SER A 368 1.00 9.62 16.13
C SER A 368 0.40 8.34 15.52
N PRO A 369 -0.20 8.39 14.32
CA PRO A 369 -0.73 7.20 13.66
C PRO A 369 0.36 6.14 13.37
N TYR A 370 1.62 6.56 13.19
CA TYR A 370 2.75 5.64 13.06
C TYR A 370 3.07 4.87 14.33
N VAL A 371 2.73 5.41 15.50
CA VAL A 371 2.87 4.70 16.78
C VAL A 371 1.63 3.84 17.02
N GLN A 372 0.45 4.36 16.66
CA GLN A 372 -0.81 3.64 16.83
C GLN A 372 -0.86 2.33 16.06
N GLU A 373 -0.37 2.27 14.82
CA GLU A 373 -0.31 1.02 14.04
C GLU A 373 0.50 -0.08 14.76
N HIS A 374 1.59 0.29 15.45
CA HIS A 374 2.36 -0.65 16.26
C HIS A 374 1.66 -1.00 17.58
N LYS A 375 0.97 -0.05 18.22
CA LYS A 375 0.14 -0.35 19.42
C LYS A 375 -0.95 -1.36 19.09
N ASP A 376 -1.60 -1.21 17.94
CA ASP A 376 -2.64 -2.10 17.45
C ASP A 376 -2.06 -3.51 17.21
N LEU A 377 -0.92 -3.61 16.52
CA LEU A 377 -0.23 -4.89 16.32
C LEU A 377 0.10 -5.59 17.66
N ILE A 378 0.75 -4.88 18.59
CA ILE A 378 1.14 -5.43 19.89
C ILE A 378 -0.10 -5.88 20.68
N THR A 379 -1.17 -5.08 20.66
CA THR A 379 -2.44 -5.39 21.33
C THR A 379 -3.05 -6.66 20.75
N CYS A 380 -3.13 -6.78 19.44
CA CYS A 380 -3.66 -7.98 18.78
C CYS A 380 -2.85 -9.23 19.08
N ILE A 381 -1.52 -9.13 19.19
CA ILE A 381 -0.66 -10.24 19.59
C ILE A 381 -0.97 -10.67 21.03
N ARG A 382 -1.03 -9.72 21.96
CA ARG A 382 -1.19 -10.00 23.40
C ARG A 382 -2.57 -10.50 23.79
N GLN A 383 -3.59 -10.02 23.10
CA GLN A 383 -4.98 -10.37 23.39
C GLN A 383 -5.53 -11.43 22.43
N ASP A 384 -4.69 -11.95 21.54
CA ASP A 384 -5.07 -12.91 20.50
C ASP A 384 -6.26 -12.45 19.65
N ILE A 385 -6.32 -11.16 19.33
CA ILE A 385 -7.35 -10.60 18.45
C ILE A 385 -6.96 -10.95 17.00
N PRO A 386 -7.81 -11.65 16.23
CA PRO A 386 -7.55 -11.88 14.80
C PRO A 386 -7.48 -10.53 14.06
N PHE A 387 -6.33 -10.24 13.46
CA PHE A 387 -6.12 -8.98 12.74
C PHE A 387 -5.06 -9.15 11.65
N ASN A 388 -5.49 -8.94 10.40
CA ASN A 388 -4.65 -9.09 9.22
C ASN A 388 -5.10 -8.10 8.14
N GLU A 389 -4.27 -7.09 7.89
CA GLU A 389 -4.57 -6.05 6.90
C GLU A 389 -3.99 -6.33 5.51
N ALA A 390 -3.24 -7.42 5.34
CA ALA A 390 -2.49 -7.65 4.11
C ALA A 390 -3.39 -7.77 2.87
N GLU A 391 -4.57 -8.39 2.99
CA GLU A 391 -5.52 -8.50 1.88
C GLU A 391 -6.11 -7.14 1.48
N GLU A 392 -6.58 -6.36 2.44
CA GLU A 392 -7.12 -5.02 2.18
C GLU A 392 -6.06 -4.10 1.55
N THR A 393 -4.84 -4.12 2.07
CA THR A 393 -3.75 -3.34 1.51
C THR A 393 -3.31 -3.85 0.14
N ALA A 394 -3.36 -5.17 -0.11
CA ALA A 394 -3.11 -5.74 -1.43
C ALA A 394 -4.13 -5.19 -2.45
N ASN A 395 -5.39 -5.10 -2.05
CA ASN A 395 -6.46 -4.61 -2.91
C ASN A 395 -6.28 -3.12 -3.24
N SER A 396 -5.90 -2.31 -2.25
CA SER A 396 -5.58 -0.89 -2.43
C SER A 396 -4.36 -0.67 -3.32
N VAL A 397 -3.31 -1.46 -3.13
CA VAL A 397 -2.10 -1.40 -3.99
C VAL A 397 -2.41 -1.87 -5.41
N MET A 398 -3.24 -2.90 -5.60
CA MET A 398 -3.71 -3.33 -6.93
C MET A 398 -4.48 -2.22 -7.65
N THR A 399 -5.31 -1.46 -6.92
CA THR A 399 -6.02 -0.30 -7.47
C THR A 399 -5.02 0.75 -7.99
N ALA A 400 -3.99 1.07 -7.21
CA ALA A 400 -2.93 1.98 -7.65
C ALA A 400 -2.15 1.45 -8.87
N ILE A 401 -1.87 0.14 -8.89
CA ILE A 401 -1.23 -0.54 -10.02
C ILE A 401 -2.10 -0.45 -11.28
N MET A 402 -3.43 -0.66 -11.18
CA MET A 402 -4.35 -0.46 -12.31
C MET A 402 -4.27 0.95 -12.87
N GLY A 403 -4.25 1.97 -12.00
CA GLY A 403 -4.13 3.37 -12.40
C GLY A 403 -2.83 3.65 -13.14
N ARG A 404 -1.70 3.11 -12.65
CA ARG A 404 -0.41 3.19 -13.33
C ARG A 404 -0.45 2.54 -14.71
N VAL A 405 -0.88 1.28 -14.79
CA VAL A 405 -0.89 0.50 -16.04
C VAL A 405 -1.81 1.16 -17.06
N SER A 406 -2.96 1.65 -16.63
CA SER A 406 -3.88 2.38 -17.50
C SER A 406 -3.22 3.63 -18.09
N ALA A 407 -2.59 4.47 -17.25
CA ALA A 407 -1.91 5.67 -17.70
C ALA A 407 -0.71 5.37 -18.62
N TYR A 408 0.09 4.36 -18.29
CA TYR A 408 1.27 3.98 -19.08
C TYR A 408 0.93 3.43 -20.44
N THR A 409 -0.14 2.62 -20.53
CA THR A 409 -0.56 1.99 -21.78
C THR A 409 -1.48 2.89 -22.61
N GLY A 410 -2.15 3.85 -21.97
CA GLY A 410 -3.20 4.66 -22.59
C GLY A 410 -4.53 3.90 -22.79
N LYS A 411 -4.75 2.81 -22.05
CA LYS A 411 -5.95 1.97 -22.15
C LYS A 411 -6.72 1.94 -20.85
N GLU A 412 -8.02 1.69 -20.93
CA GLU A 412 -8.78 1.25 -19.76
C GLU A 412 -8.26 -0.13 -19.32
N VAL A 413 -8.17 -0.33 -18.00
CA VAL A 413 -7.67 -1.57 -17.39
C VAL A 413 -8.70 -2.03 -16.37
N THR A 414 -9.07 -3.31 -16.45
CA THR A 414 -10.00 -3.93 -15.50
C THR A 414 -9.27 -4.66 -14.38
N TRP A 415 -9.98 -4.85 -13.26
CA TRP A 415 -9.49 -5.61 -12.12
C TRP A 415 -9.17 -7.06 -12.52
N GLU A 416 -10.06 -7.69 -13.29
CA GLU A 416 -9.91 -9.07 -13.76
C GLU A 416 -8.66 -9.24 -14.65
N GLU A 417 -8.43 -8.33 -15.60
CA GLU A 417 -7.22 -8.35 -16.43
C GLU A 417 -5.95 -8.29 -15.57
N MET A 418 -5.92 -7.44 -14.55
CA MET A 418 -4.76 -7.33 -13.67
C MET A 418 -4.58 -8.55 -12.80
N MET A 419 -5.65 -9.08 -12.20
CA MET A 419 -5.58 -10.30 -11.40
C MET A 419 -5.13 -11.52 -12.21
N ASN A 420 -5.42 -11.56 -13.51
CA ASN A 420 -4.96 -12.62 -14.41
C ASN A 420 -3.62 -12.33 -15.10
N SER A 421 -3.05 -11.12 -14.94
CA SER A 421 -1.81 -10.72 -15.60
C SER A 421 -0.58 -11.43 -15.04
N ASP A 422 0.33 -11.84 -15.92
CA ASP A 422 1.67 -12.34 -15.61
C ASP A 422 2.71 -11.23 -15.45
N MET A 423 2.28 -9.96 -15.45
CA MET A 423 3.16 -8.81 -15.30
C MET A 423 3.98 -8.88 -14.00
N LYS A 424 5.30 -8.90 -14.16
CA LYS A 424 6.31 -8.89 -13.11
C LYS A 424 7.36 -7.85 -13.47
N LEU A 425 7.63 -6.90 -12.57
CA LEU A 425 8.59 -5.83 -12.83
C LEU A 425 9.98 -6.17 -12.28
N GLY A 426 11.04 -5.72 -12.96
CA GLY A 426 12.42 -5.85 -12.47
C GLY A 426 13.05 -7.21 -12.75
N PRO A 427 14.29 -7.43 -12.28
CA PRO A 427 15.05 -8.63 -12.61
C PRO A 427 14.54 -9.87 -11.88
N ASP A 428 14.83 -11.05 -12.45
CA ASP A 428 14.49 -12.34 -11.84
C ASP A 428 15.43 -12.73 -10.70
N THR A 429 16.67 -12.23 -10.73
CA THR A 429 17.69 -12.49 -9.72
C THR A 429 18.26 -11.19 -9.18
N PHE A 430 18.45 -11.11 -7.87
CA PHE A 430 19.04 -9.95 -7.21
C PHE A 430 20.51 -10.22 -6.86
N ILE A 431 21.41 -9.49 -7.51
CA ILE A 431 22.84 -9.51 -7.25
C ILE A 431 23.34 -8.09 -7.02
N MET A 432 24.35 -7.93 -6.15
CA MET A 432 25.01 -6.63 -5.97
C MET A 432 26.03 -6.45 -7.11
N GLY A 433 25.60 -5.83 -8.20
CA GLY A 433 26.36 -5.71 -9.43
C GLY A 433 25.52 -5.10 -10.54
N ASP A 434 26.01 -5.23 -11.77
CA ASP A 434 25.29 -4.81 -12.97
C ASP A 434 24.20 -5.82 -13.32
N ILE A 435 22.99 -5.32 -13.56
CA ILE A 435 21.80 -6.11 -13.89
C ILE A 435 21.26 -5.83 -15.29
N GLY A 436 21.84 -4.86 -16.01
CA GLY A 436 21.48 -4.50 -17.39
C GLY A 436 20.09 -3.87 -17.51
N PHE A 437 19.54 -3.33 -16.42
CA PHE A 437 18.23 -2.70 -16.41
C PHE A 437 18.30 -1.33 -17.08
N MET A 438 19.35 -0.56 -16.81
CA MET A 438 19.58 0.81 -17.28
C MET A 438 19.59 0.93 -18.80
N GLU A 439 20.05 -0.10 -19.51
CA GLU A 439 20.03 -0.13 -20.98
C GLU A 439 18.59 -0.15 -21.53
N SER A 440 17.66 -0.70 -20.77
CA SER A 440 16.25 -0.80 -21.12
C SER A 440 15.39 0.28 -20.45
N ALA A 441 15.82 0.86 -19.33
CA ALA A 441 15.03 1.81 -18.55
C ALA A 441 14.54 2.97 -19.43
N SER A 442 13.22 3.01 -19.66
CA SER A 442 12.60 4.02 -20.50
C SER A 442 11.29 4.47 -19.89
N VAL A 443 11.01 5.75 -20.07
CA VAL A 443 9.75 6.35 -19.63
C VAL A 443 8.62 5.83 -20.52
N PRO A 444 7.55 5.24 -19.95
CA PRO A 444 6.44 4.71 -20.73
C PRO A 444 5.79 5.77 -21.61
N VAL A 445 5.48 5.43 -22.86
CA VAL A 445 4.79 6.30 -23.81
C VAL A 445 3.41 5.73 -24.13
N PRO A 446 2.31 6.39 -23.69
CA PRO A 446 0.96 5.86 -23.87
C PRO A 446 0.60 5.70 -25.35
N GLY A 447 -0.17 4.67 -25.68
CA GLY A 447 -0.61 4.39 -27.06
C GLY A 447 0.43 3.75 -27.97
N THR A 448 1.66 3.50 -27.50
CA THR A 448 2.68 2.81 -28.30
C THR A 448 2.52 1.29 -28.26
N LEU A 449 3.11 0.59 -29.24
CA LEU A 449 3.10 -0.88 -29.33
C LEU A 449 4.10 -1.55 -28.38
N GLU A 450 4.93 -0.77 -27.68
CA GLU A 450 6.15 -1.23 -27.03
C GLU A 450 6.19 -1.04 -25.50
N GLY A 451 5.17 -0.42 -24.89
CA GLY A 451 5.00 -0.36 -23.43
C GLY A 451 4.14 -1.47 -22.85
#